data_AF-A0A8T4AF01-F1
#
_entry.id   AF-A0A8T4AF01-F1
#
_cell.length_a   1.000
_cell.length_b   1.000
_cell.length_c   1.000
_cell.angle_alpha   90.00
_cell.angle_beta   90.00
_cell.angle_gamma   90.00
#
_symmetry.space_group_name_H-M   'P 1'
#
loop_
_entity.id
_entity.type
_entity.pdbx_description
1 polymer ?
#
loop_
_entity_poly.entity_id
_entity_poly.type
_entity_poly.pdbx_seq_one_letter_code
_entity_poly.pdbx_strand_id
1 'polypeptide(L)' 'MRERLPIIAIVGRPNVGKSTLFNRLVGKRQAIVGDRPGVTVDRLETTCMFHET' A
#
# COMPACT_ATOMS: atom_id res chain seq x y z
N MET A 1 8.98 25.34 6.74
CA MET A 1 9.07 24.28 5.70
C MET A 1 8.05 23.21 6.05
N ARG A 2 7.21 22.76 5.13
CA ARG A 2 6.41 21.54 5.36
C ARG A 2 7.39 20.37 5.21
N GLU A 3 7.62 19.61 6.27
CA GLU A 3 8.42 18.39 6.19
C GLU A 3 7.78 17.44 5.18
N ARG A 4 8.56 17.01 4.19
CA ARG A 4 8.12 16.00 3.23
C ARG A 4 8.09 14.66 3.96
N LEU A 5 6.97 13.95 3.87
CA LEU A 5 6.88 12.59 4.39
C LEU A 5 7.82 11.66 3.60
N PRO A 6 8.45 10.68 4.26
CA PRO A 6 9.26 9.69 3.59
C PRO A 6 8.41 8.84 2.63
N ILE A 7 8.98 8.48 1.47
CA ILE A 7 8.34 7.63 0.48
C ILE A 7 8.86 6.20 0.64
N ILE A 8 7.94 5.24 0.74
CA ILE A 8 8.27 3.82 0.88
C ILE A 8 7.72 3.07 -0.34
N ALA A 9 8.58 2.29 -1.02
CA ALA A 9 8.20 1.46 -2.16
C ALA A 9 8.18 -0.03 -1.78
N ILE A 10 7.08 -0.73 -2.12
CA ILE A 10 6.95 -2.18 -1.95
C ILE A 10 7.23 -2.86 -3.30
N VAL A 11 8.35 -3.57 -3.40
CA VAL A 11 8.80 -4.25 -4.63
C VAL A 11 8.95 -5.75 -4.43
N GLY A 12 8.75 -6.53 -5.48
CA GLY A 12 8.89 -7.99 -5.43
C GLY A 12 8.27 -8.69 -6.62
N ARG A 13 8.53 -10.01 -6.74
CA ARG A 13 8.03 -10.86 -7.84
C ARG A 13 6.49 -10.78 -7.96
N PRO A 14 5.90 -11.12 -9.13
CA PRO A 14 4.46 -11.26 -9.25
C PRO A 14 3.89 -12.19 -8.16
N ASN A 15 2.71 -11.86 -7.63
CA ASN A 15 1.94 -12.68 -6.68
C ASN A 15 2.57 -12.98 -5.30
N VAL A 16 3.68 -12.34 -4.91
CA VAL A 16 4.32 -12.55 -3.58
C VAL A 16 3.60 -11.86 -2.40
N GLY A 17 2.36 -11.39 -2.59
CA GLY A 17 1.58 -10.77 -1.50
C GLY A 17 1.86 -9.28 -1.24
N LYS A 18 2.44 -8.55 -2.21
CA LYS A 18 2.70 -7.09 -2.10
C LYS A 18 1.45 -6.29 -1.69
N SER A 19 0.32 -6.56 -2.34
CA SER A 19 -0.96 -5.90 -2.04
C SER A 19 -1.48 -6.27 -0.65
N THR A 20 -1.25 -7.50 -0.19
CA THR A 20 -1.59 -7.94 1.17
C THR A 20 -0.78 -7.18 2.22
N LEU A 21 0.53 -6.99 1.99
CA LEU A 21 1.39 -6.19 2.86
C LEU A 21 0.97 -4.71 2.86
N PHE A 22 0.75 -4.14 1.68
CA PHE A 22 0.26 -2.76 1.54
C PHE A 22 -1.04 -2.55 2.34
N ASN A 23 -2.04 -3.42 2.15
CA ASN A 23 -3.31 -3.33 2.86
C ASN A 23 -3.16 -3.50 4.38
N ARG A 24 -2.20 -4.32 4.84
CA ARG A 24 -1.91 -4.47 6.27
C ARG A 24 -1.27 -3.20 6.85
N LEU A 25 -0.31 -2.61 6.16
CA LEU A 25 0.36 -1.36 6.59
C LEU A 25 -0.61 -0.18 6.63
N VAL A 26 -1.58 -0.13 5.72
CA VAL A 26 -2.56 0.97 5.61
C VAL A 26 -3.73 0.83 6.61
N GLY A 27 -4.00 -0.36 7.15
CA GLY A 27 -4.84 -0.53 8.35
C GLY A 27 -6.30 -0.04 8.25
N LYS A 28 -7.21 -0.93 7.82
CA LYS A 28 -8.66 -0.99 8.15
C LYS A 28 -9.62 0.19 7.88
N ARG A 29 -9.23 1.37 7.38
CA ARG A 29 -10.22 2.40 6.94
C ARG A 29 -10.13 2.88 5.50
N GLN A 30 -9.06 2.53 4.80
CA GLN A 30 -8.92 2.77 3.36
C GLN A 30 -8.54 1.48 2.65
N ALA A 31 -9.43 0.48 2.73
CA ALA A 31 -9.31 -0.67 1.85
C ALA A 31 -9.69 -0.21 0.45
N ILE A 32 -8.70 0.16 -0.37
CA ILE A 32 -8.85 0.24 -1.83
C ILE A 32 -9.02 -1.20 -2.32
N VAL A 33 -10.25 -1.72 -2.26
CA VAL A 33 -10.61 -3.01 -2.84
C VAL A 33 -10.99 -2.76 -4.30
N GLY A 34 -10.04 -2.93 -5.21
CA GLY A 34 -10.32 -3.16 -6.62
C GLY A 34 -10.66 -4.64 -6.82
N ASP A 35 -11.94 -4.96 -6.85
CA ASP A 35 -12.48 -6.33 -6.84
C ASP A 35 -12.44 -7.00 -8.24
N ARG A 36 -11.28 -7.01 -8.91
CA ARG A 36 -11.13 -7.67 -10.23
C ARG A 36 -9.83 -8.47 -10.37
N PRO A 37 -9.91 -9.81 -10.38
CA PRO A 37 -8.79 -10.65 -10.82
C PRO A 37 -8.53 -10.40 -12.31
N GLY A 38 -7.30 -10.05 -12.68
CA GLY A 38 -6.86 -10.02 -14.08
C GLY A 38 -6.63 -8.64 -14.73
N VAL A 39 -6.61 -7.54 -13.98
CA VAL A 39 -6.26 -6.22 -14.53
C VAL A 39 -4.97 -5.71 -13.90
N THR A 40 -4.06 -5.21 -14.75
CA THR A 40 -2.76 -4.61 -14.41
C THR A 40 -2.88 -3.75 -13.16
N VAL A 41 -2.01 -4.03 -12.18
CA VAL A 41 -1.96 -3.37 -10.88
C VAL A 41 -1.79 -1.87 -11.08
N ASP A 42 -2.88 -1.11 -10.90
CA ASP A 42 -2.81 0.34 -10.76
C ASP A 42 -1.83 0.66 -9.62
N ARG A 43 -1.02 1.70 -9.82
CA ARG A 43 -0.09 2.18 -8.80
C ARG A 43 -0.88 2.60 -7.56
N LEU A 44 -0.84 1.78 -6.51
CA LEU A 44 -1.42 2.09 -5.22
C LEU A 44 -0.43 2.94 -4.42
N GLU A 45 -0.81 4.18 -4.14
CA GLU A 45 -0.04 5.12 -3.32
C GLU A 45 -0.97 5.71 -2.26
N THR A 46 -0.53 5.71 -1.01
CA THR A 46 -1.26 6.35 0.08
C THR A 46 -0.30 6.79 1.17
N THR A 47 -0.76 7.70 2.01
CA THR A 47 -0.06 8.16 3.21
C THR A 47 -0.65 7.43 4.41
N CYS A 48 0.19 6.79 5.21
CA CYS A 48 -0.22 6.17 6.47
C CYS A 48 0.68 6.61 7.63
N MET A 49 0.13 6.65 8.84
CA MET A 49 0.90 6.89 10.05
C MET A 49 1.45 5.56 10.56
N PHE A 50 2.77 5.47 10.71
CA PHE A 50 3.39 4.36 11.42
C PHE A 50 3.20 4.58 12.93
N HIS A 51 2.51 3.67 13.61
CA HIS A 51 2.45 3.65 15.07
C HIS A 51 3.49 2.65 15.57
N GLU A 52 4.43 3.11 16.40
CA GLU A 52 5.23 2.21 17.23
C GLU A 52 4.30 1.60 18.29
N THR A 53 4.35 0.26 18.44
CA THR A 53 3.61 -0.47 19.48
C THR A 53 4.14 -0.16 20.87
#